data_AF-A0A7C5RV88-F1
#
_entry.id   AF-A0A7C5RV88-F1
#
_cell.length_a   1.000
_cell.length_b   1.000
_cell.length_c   1.000
_cell.angle_alpha   90.00
_cell.angle_beta   90.00
_cell.angle_gamma   90.00
#
_symmetry.space_group_name_H-M   'P 1'
#
loop_
_entity.id
_entity.type
_entity.pdbx_description
1 polymer ?
#
loop_
_entity_poly.entity_id
_entity_poly.type
_entity_poly.pdbx_seq_one_letter_code
_entity_poly.pdbx_strand_id
1 'polypeptide(L)'
;MKVNITLNGKKLKVEGNRTILEVAANYGVHIPHLCYYEKLSAPGACRLCLVEVDGGKIVTSCNYQVYDGMVINTESESAKKARMSSMYFMLSMTPYSPILQDYARKIGLNVDQLIFEDLSKDCIDCGLCVRICNEIMNKGVIDFIDRSHNTKVSSFYQRKYWEICKDCGACLFTCPTSKITLNHLGPDYRVIKSPETKDLEDLRKNFLRILAKNYPRDAVLKYPNKLFHKFILEYDLLSECNGTYDKNLVDDSHPYIYVDLSRCIGCGTCVRVCAELEGQFVWSMKYVNGKILPQP
;
A
#
# COMPACT_ATOMS: atom_id res chain seq x y z
N MET A 1 21.89 22.78 -2.56
CA MET A 1 21.77 24.26 -2.58
C MET A 1 20.33 24.64 -2.25
N LYS A 2 20.12 25.66 -1.40
CA LYS A 2 18.76 26.12 -1.08
C LYS A 2 18.28 27.13 -2.12
N VAL A 3 17.01 27.07 -2.49
CA VAL A 3 16.35 27.95 -3.45
C VAL A 3 15.15 28.63 -2.80
N ASN A 4 14.82 29.84 -3.25
CA ASN A 4 13.66 30.59 -2.79
C ASN A 4 12.51 30.40 -3.77
N ILE A 5 11.35 29.98 -3.27
CA ILE A 5 10.14 29.78 -4.07
C ILE A 5 8.96 30.52 -3.45
N THR A 6 7.89 30.68 -4.22
CA THR A 6 6.59 31.15 -3.72
C THR A 6 5.53 30.09 -3.96
N LEU A 7 4.98 29.49 -2.92
CA LEU A 7 3.92 28.48 -3.00
C LEU A 7 2.60 29.06 -2.50
N ASN A 8 1.59 29.19 -3.37
CA ASN A 8 0.29 29.78 -3.06
C ASN A 8 0.41 31.15 -2.36
N GLY A 9 1.34 31.99 -2.84
CA GLY A 9 1.63 33.32 -2.28
C GLY A 9 2.59 33.32 -1.07
N LYS A 10 2.90 32.16 -0.48
CA LYS A 10 3.84 32.05 0.65
C LYS A 10 5.28 31.88 0.16
N LYS A 11 6.18 32.78 0.56
CA LYS A 11 7.62 32.67 0.28
C LYS A 11 8.27 31.61 1.16
N LEU A 12 8.98 30.67 0.56
CA LEU A 12 9.63 29.53 1.22
C LEU A 12 11.07 29.39 0.75
N LYS A 13 11.94 28.85 1.62
CA LYS A 13 13.32 28.52 1.30
C LYS A 13 13.54 27.01 1.44
N VAL A 14 13.76 26.33 0.33
CA VAL A 14 13.70 24.86 0.22
C VAL A 14 14.95 24.29 -0.45
N GLU A 15 15.13 22.97 -0.40
CA GLU A 15 16.22 22.30 -1.12
C GLU A 15 15.89 22.23 -2.62
N GLY A 16 16.82 22.66 -3.49
CA GLY A 16 16.59 22.77 -4.94
C GLY A 16 16.47 21.44 -5.70
N ASN A 17 16.80 20.30 -5.10
CA ASN A 17 16.71 18.98 -5.73
C ASN A 17 15.36 18.28 -5.49
N ARG A 18 14.47 18.90 -4.70
CA ARG A 18 13.15 18.35 -4.38
C ARG A 18 12.13 18.65 -5.47
N THR A 19 11.15 17.78 -5.59
CA THR A 19 9.99 17.99 -6.46
C THR A 19 9.01 18.97 -5.82
N ILE A 20 8.16 19.60 -6.65
CA ILE A 20 7.07 20.46 -6.15
C ILE A 20 6.17 19.69 -5.18
N LEU A 21 5.88 18.41 -5.46
CA LEU A 21 4.99 17.59 -4.64
C LEU A 21 5.57 17.35 -3.23
N GLU A 22 6.85 16.96 -3.13
CA GLU A 22 7.53 16.79 -1.84
C GLU A 22 7.55 18.10 -1.04
N VAL A 23 7.87 19.21 -1.71
CA VAL A 23 7.89 20.52 -1.08
C VAL A 23 6.50 20.89 -0.57
N ALA A 24 5.46 20.74 -1.38
CA ALA A 24 4.09 21.05 -0.97
C ALA A 24 3.68 20.21 0.25
N ALA A 25 3.95 18.91 0.24
CA ALA A 25 3.65 18.00 1.35
C ALA A 25 4.35 18.43 2.66
N ASN A 26 5.64 18.76 2.59
CA ASN A 26 6.42 19.21 3.75
C ASN A 26 5.91 20.50 4.40
N TYR A 27 5.17 21.32 3.65
CA TYR A 27 4.57 22.57 4.15
C TYR A 27 3.05 22.47 4.35
N GLY A 28 2.49 21.26 4.36
CA GLY A 28 1.07 21.00 4.63
C GLY A 28 0.13 21.38 3.49
N VAL A 29 0.64 21.56 2.27
CA VAL A 29 -0.15 21.82 1.07
C VAL A 29 -0.43 20.49 0.38
N HIS A 30 -1.68 20.05 0.42
CA HIS A 30 -2.11 18.83 -0.23
C HIS A 30 -2.27 19.05 -1.74
N ILE A 31 -1.44 18.40 -2.55
CA ILE A 31 -1.63 18.31 -4.00
C ILE A 31 -2.20 16.93 -4.34
N PRO A 32 -3.34 16.84 -5.04
CA PRO A 32 -3.93 15.57 -5.42
C PRO A 32 -2.97 14.68 -6.22
N HIS A 33 -2.87 13.38 -5.92
CA HIS A 33 -2.09 12.42 -6.69
C HIS A 33 -2.61 11.00 -6.48
N LEU A 34 -2.44 10.13 -7.48
CA LEU A 34 -2.84 8.73 -7.40
C LEU A 34 -1.71 7.77 -7.79
N CYS A 35 -0.96 8.07 -8.85
CA CYS A 35 0.12 7.20 -9.32
C CYS A 35 1.48 7.44 -8.63
N TYR A 36 1.53 8.30 -7.63
CA TYR A 36 2.76 8.60 -6.89
C TYR A 36 2.83 7.74 -5.64
N TYR A 37 4.02 7.20 -5.38
CA TYR A 37 4.36 6.50 -4.14
C TYR A 37 5.80 6.87 -3.82
N GLU A 38 6.09 7.27 -2.58
CA GLU A 38 7.36 7.90 -2.18
C GLU A 38 8.60 7.06 -2.53
N LYS A 39 8.50 5.74 -2.41
CA LYS A 39 9.62 4.83 -2.73
C LYS A 39 9.73 4.46 -4.21
N LEU A 40 8.87 4.98 -5.09
CA LEU A 40 8.85 4.67 -6.52
C LEU A 40 9.17 5.89 -7.38
N SER A 41 9.66 5.63 -8.58
CA SER A 41 9.78 6.65 -9.61
C SER A 41 8.41 7.29 -9.92
N ALA A 42 8.41 8.60 -10.13
CA ALA A 42 7.21 9.39 -10.33
C ALA A 42 6.92 9.63 -11.83
N PRO A 43 5.98 8.88 -12.43
CA PRO A 43 5.78 8.92 -13.89
C PRO A 43 5.00 10.15 -14.37
N GLY A 44 4.29 10.85 -13.48
CA GLY A 44 3.32 11.87 -13.86
C GLY A 44 2.11 11.34 -14.63
N ALA A 45 1.87 10.01 -14.63
CA ALA A 45 0.87 9.36 -15.48
C ALA A 45 -0.58 9.79 -15.18
N CYS A 46 -0.98 9.85 -13.91
CA CYS A 46 -2.38 10.15 -13.54
C CYS A 46 -2.79 11.62 -13.72
N ARG A 47 -1.83 12.55 -13.87
CA ARG A 47 -2.05 13.99 -14.03
C ARG A 47 -2.92 14.68 -12.95
N LEU A 48 -3.21 14.02 -11.83
CA LEU A 48 -3.89 14.68 -10.70
C LEU A 48 -3.00 15.67 -9.97
N CYS A 49 -1.68 15.52 -10.12
CA CYS A 49 -0.68 16.36 -9.46
C CYS A 49 -0.35 17.65 -10.24
N LEU A 50 -1.18 18.02 -11.22
CA LEU A 50 -0.97 19.21 -12.03
C LEU A 50 -1.10 20.48 -11.20
N VAL A 51 -0.14 21.39 -11.39
CA VAL A 51 -0.06 22.72 -10.77
C VAL A 51 0.34 23.75 -11.82
N GLU A 52 0.02 25.01 -11.57
CA GLU A 52 0.47 26.12 -12.40
C GLU A 52 1.76 26.72 -11.83
N VAL A 53 2.70 27.03 -12.71
CA VAL A 53 3.97 27.65 -12.37
C VAL A 53 4.23 28.87 -13.24
N ASP A 54 4.92 29.86 -12.68
CA ASP A 54 5.38 31.09 -13.34
C ASP A 54 4.30 31.83 -14.15
N GLY A 55 3.07 31.84 -13.63
CA GLY A 55 1.97 32.63 -14.19
C GLY A 55 1.31 32.04 -15.44
N GLY A 56 1.45 30.74 -15.70
CA GLY A 56 0.61 30.08 -16.70
C GLY A 56 1.05 28.68 -17.17
N LYS A 57 2.25 28.22 -16.83
CA LYS A 57 2.73 26.91 -17.27
C LYS A 57 2.16 25.80 -16.38
N ILE A 58 1.50 24.81 -16.98
CA ILE A 58 0.98 23.65 -16.25
C ILE A 58 2.02 22.53 -16.25
N VAL A 59 2.39 22.03 -15.07
CA VAL A 59 3.40 20.98 -14.89
C VAL A 59 2.95 19.91 -13.89
N THR A 60 3.52 18.71 -13.97
CA THR A 60 3.30 17.63 -13.01
C THR A 60 4.17 17.81 -11.77
N SER A 61 3.58 18.11 -10.62
CA SER A 61 4.36 18.38 -9.40
C SER A 61 5.18 17.19 -8.89
N CYS A 62 4.79 15.95 -9.21
CA CYS A 62 5.43 14.74 -8.70
C CYS A 62 6.85 14.49 -9.24
N ASN A 63 7.23 15.10 -10.36
CA ASN A 63 8.54 14.90 -10.99
C ASN A 63 9.19 16.20 -11.49
N TYR A 64 8.56 17.35 -11.22
CA TYR A 64 9.10 18.65 -11.59
C TYR A 64 9.89 19.24 -10.41
N GLN A 65 11.17 19.49 -10.62
CA GLN A 65 12.06 20.03 -9.59
C GLN A 65 11.84 21.53 -9.38
N VAL A 66 12.04 21.97 -8.14
CA VAL A 66 11.97 23.39 -7.79
C VAL A 66 13.25 24.13 -8.16
N TYR A 67 13.14 25.39 -8.58
CA TYR A 67 14.28 26.28 -8.84
C TYR A 67 14.10 27.63 -8.16
N ASP A 68 15.18 28.41 -8.09
CA ASP A 68 15.18 29.73 -7.46
C ASP A 68 14.29 30.72 -8.23
N GLY A 69 13.45 31.44 -7.51
CA GLY A 69 12.47 32.38 -8.05
C GLY A 69 11.15 31.76 -8.49
N MET A 70 10.98 30.44 -8.42
CA MET A 70 9.79 29.74 -8.92
C MET A 70 8.51 30.15 -8.16
N VAL A 71 7.44 30.43 -8.91
CA VAL A 71 6.11 30.72 -8.34
C VAL A 71 5.16 29.57 -8.67
N ILE A 72 4.55 28.96 -7.66
CA ILE A 72 3.70 27.78 -7.76
C ILE A 72 2.31 28.12 -7.25
N ASN A 73 1.30 27.82 -8.04
CA ASN A 73 -0.11 27.93 -7.68
C ASN A 73 -0.79 26.55 -7.82
N THR A 74 -1.15 25.94 -6.69
CA THR A 74 -1.85 24.64 -6.66
C THR A 74 -3.36 24.79 -6.83
N GLU A 75 -3.88 26.01 -6.71
CA GLU A 75 -5.31 26.31 -6.67
C GLU A 75 -5.81 27.06 -7.90
N SER A 76 -4.97 27.21 -8.93
CA SER A 76 -5.36 27.89 -10.17
C SER A 76 -6.50 27.17 -10.89
N GLU A 77 -7.37 27.94 -11.53
CA GLU A 77 -8.51 27.43 -12.29
C GLU A 77 -8.08 26.52 -13.44
N SER A 78 -6.97 26.86 -14.10
CA SER A 78 -6.34 26.06 -15.15
C SER A 78 -5.93 24.67 -14.64
N ALA A 79 -5.24 24.60 -13.50
CA ALA A 79 -4.81 23.34 -12.88
C ALA A 79 -5.99 22.53 -12.36
N LYS A 80 -7.01 23.18 -11.75
CA LYS A 80 -8.25 22.51 -11.30
C LYS A 80 -8.98 21.85 -12.46
N LYS A 81 -9.22 22.60 -13.55
CA LYS A 81 -9.89 22.07 -14.75
C LYS A 81 -9.13 20.89 -15.36
N ALA A 82 -7.79 21.00 -15.50
CA ALA A 82 -6.98 19.91 -16.03
C ALA A 82 -7.02 18.64 -15.17
N ARG A 83 -7.02 18.78 -13.84
CA ARG A 83 -7.18 17.66 -12.90
C ARG A 83 -8.56 17.02 -13.02
N MET A 84 -9.62 17.82 -13.13
CA MET A 84 -10.99 17.33 -13.33
C MET A 84 -11.12 16.54 -14.65
N SER A 85 -10.58 17.06 -15.76
CA SER A 85 -10.56 16.34 -17.04
C SER A 85 -9.80 15.02 -16.96
N SER A 86 -8.68 14.99 -16.25
CA SER A 86 -7.89 13.76 -16.04
C SER A 86 -8.67 12.73 -15.23
N MET A 87 -9.38 13.16 -14.18
CA MET A 87 -10.24 12.27 -13.40
C MET A 87 -11.43 11.76 -14.21
N TYR A 88 -12.06 12.62 -15.00
CA TYR A 88 -13.15 12.24 -15.89
C TYR A 88 -12.72 11.12 -16.85
N PHE A 89 -11.54 11.24 -17.45
CA PHE A 89 -10.98 10.20 -18.32
C PHE A 89 -10.75 8.88 -17.58
N MET A 90 -10.20 8.92 -16.35
CA MET A 90 -10.02 7.71 -15.54
C MET A 90 -11.36 7.03 -15.20
N LEU A 91 -12.38 7.80 -14.84
CA LEU A 91 -13.73 7.30 -14.57
C LEU A 91 -14.40 6.74 -15.82
N SER A 92 -14.16 7.30 -17.02
CA SER A 92 -14.70 6.70 -18.26
C SER A 92 -14.18 5.29 -18.54
N MET A 93 -13.00 4.95 -18.02
CA MET A 93 -12.42 3.61 -18.17
C MET A 93 -12.82 2.67 -17.04
N THR A 94 -13.08 3.22 -15.84
CA THR A 94 -13.24 2.46 -14.59
C THR A 94 -14.32 3.08 -13.68
N PRO A 95 -15.57 3.21 -14.18
CA PRO A 95 -16.59 4.05 -13.55
C PRO A 95 -17.01 3.58 -12.16
N TYR A 96 -16.87 2.28 -11.88
CA TYR A 96 -17.31 1.67 -10.62
C TYR A 96 -16.22 1.55 -9.55
N SER A 97 -15.00 2.05 -9.79
CA SER A 97 -13.93 1.99 -8.78
C SER A 97 -14.26 2.89 -7.58
N PRO A 98 -14.45 2.34 -6.35
CA PRO A 98 -14.82 3.15 -5.19
C PRO A 98 -13.75 4.18 -4.82
N ILE A 99 -12.47 3.83 -4.99
CA ILE A 99 -11.33 4.71 -4.72
C ILE A 99 -11.36 5.91 -5.67
N LEU A 100 -11.58 5.69 -6.96
CA LEU A 100 -11.66 6.79 -7.94
C LEU A 100 -12.89 7.67 -7.73
N GLN A 101 -14.04 7.07 -7.42
CA GLN A 101 -15.26 7.84 -7.13
C GLN A 101 -15.10 8.72 -5.87
N ASP A 102 -14.52 8.17 -4.79
CA ASP A 102 -14.20 8.95 -3.59
C ASP A 102 -13.26 10.11 -3.91
N TYR A 103 -12.21 9.82 -4.69
CA TYR A 103 -11.25 10.84 -5.10
C TYR A 103 -11.87 11.92 -6.00
N ALA A 104 -12.74 11.53 -6.92
CA ALA A 104 -13.45 12.43 -7.81
C ALA A 104 -14.35 13.39 -7.03
N ARG A 105 -15.07 12.91 -6.01
CA ARG A 105 -15.86 13.76 -5.11
C ARG A 105 -14.97 14.76 -4.37
N LYS A 106 -13.81 14.32 -3.87
CA LYS A 106 -12.85 15.19 -3.15
C LYS A 106 -12.31 16.34 -4.00
N ILE A 107 -12.16 16.15 -5.32
CA ILE A 107 -11.72 17.21 -6.23
C ILE A 107 -12.89 18.03 -6.81
N GLY A 108 -14.12 17.81 -6.33
CA GLY A 108 -15.31 18.59 -6.70
C GLY A 108 -16.06 18.08 -7.93
N LEU A 109 -15.80 16.85 -8.38
CA LEU A 109 -16.54 16.24 -9.50
C LEU A 109 -17.85 15.63 -9.01
N ASN A 110 -18.98 15.94 -9.66
CA ASN A 110 -20.26 15.32 -9.37
C ASN A 110 -20.39 13.98 -10.09
N VAL A 111 -19.94 12.91 -9.44
CA VAL A 111 -19.91 11.57 -10.02
C VAL A 111 -21.29 10.99 -10.32
N ASP A 112 -22.33 11.40 -9.60
CA ASP A 112 -23.68 10.83 -9.74
C ASP A 112 -24.39 11.28 -11.03
N GLN A 113 -23.88 12.34 -11.66
CA GLN A 113 -24.35 12.84 -12.96
C GLN A 113 -23.57 12.27 -14.15
N LEU A 114 -22.54 11.47 -13.89
CA LEU A 114 -21.70 10.90 -14.93
C LEU A 114 -22.26 9.56 -15.39
N ILE A 115 -22.64 9.51 -16.67
CA ILE A 115 -23.04 8.27 -17.33
C ILE A 115 -21.90 7.88 -18.26
N PHE A 116 -21.29 6.73 -17.98
CA PHE A 116 -20.26 6.15 -18.82
C PHE A 116 -20.78 4.86 -19.44
N GLU A 117 -20.50 4.66 -20.73
CA GLU A 117 -20.53 3.32 -21.29
C GLU A 117 -19.39 2.52 -20.64
N ASP A 118 -19.69 1.33 -20.13
CA ASP A 118 -18.70 0.51 -19.48
C ASP A 118 -17.69 -0.01 -20.52
N LEU A 119 -16.51 0.61 -20.54
CA LEU A 119 -15.40 0.19 -21.41
C LEU A 119 -14.66 -1.04 -20.85
N SER A 120 -15.03 -1.57 -19.67
CA SER A 120 -14.56 -2.83 -19.08
C SER A 120 -13.04 -2.99 -18.89
N LYS A 121 -12.28 -1.89 -18.87
CA LYS A 121 -10.82 -1.95 -18.76
C LYS A 121 -10.36 -2.24 -17.32
N ASP A 122 -11.12 -1.82 -16.31
CA ASP A 122 -10.84 -1.86 -14.85
C ASP A 122 -9.42 -1.39 -14.44
N CYS A 123 -8.66 -0.78 -15.34
CA CYS A 123 -7.28 -0.34 -15.18
C CYS A 123 -7.13 1.07 -15.79
N ILE A 124 -6.50 1.97 -15.03
CA ILE A 124 -6.21 3.35 -15.43
C ILE A 124 -4.77 3.57 -15.92
N ASP A 125 -4.03 2.49 -16.16
CA ASP A 125 -2.65 2.50 -16.66
C ASP A 125 -1.69 3.37 -15.82
N CYS A 126 -1.91 3.45 -14.50
CA CYS A 126 -1.08 4.24 -13.59
C CYS A 126 0.34 3.68 -13.40
N GLY A 127 0.54 2.41 -13.72
CA GLY A 127 1.82 1.70 -13.67
C GLY A 127 2.37 1.43 -12.27
N LEU A 128 1.60 1.69 -11.20
CA LEU A 128 2.05 1.43 -9.83
C LEU A 128 2.43 -0.04 -9.61
N CYS A 129 1.62 -0.97 -10.12
CA CYS A 129 1.89 -2.41 -10.03
C CYS A 129 3.18 -2.82 -10.77
N VAL A 130 3.41 -2.25 -11.96
CA VAL A 130 4.62 -2.50 -12.76
C VAL A 130 5.85 -1.96 -12.03
N ARG A 131 5.81 -0.70 -11.57
CA ARG A 131 6.92 -0.07 -10.88
C ARG A 131 7.24 -0.75 -9.55
N ILE A 132 6.25 -1.11 -8.73
CA ILE A 132 6.54 -1.82 -7.47
C ILE A 132 7.16 -3.21 -7.74
N CYS A 133 6.76 -3.88 -8.82
CA CYS A 133 7.32 -5.16 -9.21
C CYS A 133 8.78 -5.05 -9.70
N ASN A 134 9.09 -3.99 -10.43
CA ASN A 134 10.41 -3.72 -11.00
C ASN A 134 11.38 -3.08 -10.00
N GLU A 135 10.99 -1.99 -9.36
CA GLU A 135 11.88 -1.11 -8.61
C GLU A 135 12.08 -1.57 -7.16
N ILE A 136 11.02 -2.06 -6.51
CA ILE A 136 11.06 -2.46 -5.09
C ILE A 136 11.24 -3.96 -4.95
N MET A 137 10.40 -4.75 -5.64
CA MET A 137 10.50 -6.20 -5.54
C MET A 137 11.65 -6.78 -6.36
N ASN A 138 12.19 -6.00 -7.33
CA ASN A 138 13.25 -6.41 -8.24
C ASN A 138 12.96 -7.76 -8.95
N LYS A 139 11.70 -7.94 -9.39
CA LYS A 139 11.25 -9.20 -10.03
C LYS A 139 10.98 -9.06 -11.52
N GLY A 140 10.44 -7.91 -11.95
CA GLY A 140 10.04 -7.68 -13.35
C GLY A 140 9.11 -8.71 -13.95
N VAL A 141 8.15 -9.18 -13.15
CA VAL A 141 7.16 -10.19 -13.57
C VAL A 141 6.10 -9.58 -14.48
N ILE A 142 5.69 -8.34 -14.20
CA ILE A 142 4.66 -7.60 -14.98
C ILE A 142 5.23 -6.34 -15.60
N ASP A 143 4.75 -6.03 -16.80
CA ASP A 143 5.03 -4.79 -17.51
C ASP A 143 3.81 -4.34 -18.34
N PHE A 144 3.88 -3.14 -18.91
CA PHE A 144 2.97 -2.70 -19.94
C PHE A 144 3.30 -3.36 -21.28
N ILE A 145 2.27 -3.89 -21.94
CA ILE A 145 2.33 -4.31 -23.33
C ILE A 145 1.31 -3.51 -24.15
N ASP A 146 1.50 -3.53 -25.47
CA ASP A 146 0.76 -2.71 -26.44
C ASP A 146 0.97 -1.20 -26.22
N ARG A 147 0.16 -0.36 -26.88
CA ARG A 147 0.27 1.11 -26.80
C ARG A 147 -1.10 1.78 -26.87
N SER A 148 -1.17 3.02 -26.41
CA SER A 148 -2.36 3.87 -26.48
C SER A 148 -3.56 3.21 -25.78
N HIS A 149 -4.75 3.25 -26.37
CA HIS A 149 -5.98 2.67 -25.83
C HIS A 149 -5.87 1.15 -25.55
N ASN A 150 -5.02 0.43 -26.29
CA ASN A 150 -4.81 -1.02 -26.13
C ASN A 150 -3.80 -1.39 -25.03
N THR A 151 -3.17 -0.40 -24.38
CA THR A 151 -2.20 -0.64 -23.30
C THR A 151 -2.83 -1.51 -22.22
N LYS A 152 -2.12 -2.57 -21.82
CA LYS A 152 -2.53 -3.49 -20.76
C LYS A 152 -1.32 -3.97 -19.96
N VAL A 153 -1.54 -4.30 -18.69
CA VAL A 153 -0.52 -4.92 -17.85
C VAL A 153 -0.53 -6.43 -18.08
N SER A 154 0.62 -7.00 -18.38
CA SER A 154 0.78 -8.43 -18.64
C SER A 154 2.09 -8.95 -18.08
N SER A 155 2.18 -10.27 -17.91
CA SER A 155 3.43 -10.95 -17.62
C SER A 155 4.42 -10.84 -18.77
N PHE A 156 5.71 -10.89 -18.43
CA PHE A 156 6.80 -10.98 -19.40
C PHE A 156 6.61 -12.19 -20.33
N TYR A 157 6.69 -11.96 -21.66
CA TYR A 157 6.36 -12.94 -22.71
C TYR A 157 4.98 -13.62 -22.55
N GLN A 158 4.02 -12.99 -21.86
CA GLN A 158 2.69 -13.55 -21.58
C GLN A 158 2.75 -14.93 -20.90
N ARG A 159 3.81 -15.19 -20.13
CA ARG A 159 3.96 -16.43 -19.37
C ARG A 159 2.92 -16.54 -18.26
N LYS A 160 2.65 -17.76 -17.83
CA LYS A 160 1.75 -18.02 -16.70
C LYS A 160 2.32 -17.44 -15.41
N TYR A 161 1.52 -16.65 -14.70
CA TYR A 161 1.97 -15.93 -13.50
C TYR A 161 2.59 -16.85 -12.44
N TRP A 162 2.02 -18.03 -12.19
CA TRP A 162 2.53 -18.97 -11.17
C TRP A 162 3.92 -19.54 -11.48
N GLU A 163 4.42 -19.41 -12.71
CA GLU A 163 5.78 -19.86 -13.06
C GLU A 163 6.85 -18.84 -12.68
N ILE A 164 6.49 -17.55 -12.63
CA ILE A 164 7.44 -16.43 -12.54
C ILE A 164 7.16 -15.50 -11.35
N CYS A 165 5.94 -15.48 -10.84
CA CYS A 165 5.53 -14.73 -9.67
C CYS A 165 5.82 -15.52 -8.40
N LYS A 166 6.34 -14.84 -7.38
CA LYS A 166 6.56 -15.39 -6.02
C LYS A 166 5.58 -14.83 -5.01
N ASP A 167 4.41 -14.40 -5.46
CA ASP A 167 3.23 -14.04 -4.66
C ASP A 167 3.48 -13.09 -3.48
N CYS A 168 4.31 -12.07 -3.68
CA CYS A 168 4.59 -11.07 -2.63
C CYS A 168 3.41 -10.11 -2.39
N GLY A 169 2.40 -10.10 -3.25
CA GLY A 169 1.20 -9.26 -3.09
C GLY A 169 1.41 -7.75 -3.29
N ALA A 170 2.63 -7.27 -3.54
CA ALA A 170 2.90 -5.84 -3.67
C ALA A 170 2.04 -5.14 -4.73
N CYS A 171 1.84 -5.78 -5.89
CA CYS A 171 0.99 -5.26 -6.97
C CYS A 171 -0.50 -5.22 -6.61
N LEU A 172 -0.98 -6.14 -5.77
CA LEU A 172 -2.34 -6.16 -5.23
C LEU A 172 -2.57 -4.95 -4.30
N PHE A 173 -1.64 -4.71 -3.37
CA PHE A 173 -1.79 -3.62 -2.39
C PHE A 173 -1.66 -2.22 -2.99
N THR A 174 -0.91 -2.07 -4.07
CA THR A 174 -0.70 -0.75 -4.70
C THR A 174 -1.75 -0.40 -5.77
N CYS A 175 -2.56 -1.37 -6.23
CA CYS A 175 -3.50 -1.14 -7.32
C CYS A 175 -4.69 -0.25 -6.86
N PRO A 176 -4.90 0.94 -7.44
CA PRO A 176 -5.97 1.84 -6.99
C PRO A 176 -7.35 1.46 -7.56
N THR A 177 -7.44 0.58 -8.55
CA THR A 177 -8.69 0.22 -9.22
C THR A 177 -9.16 -1.19 -8.91
N SER A 178 -8.42 -1.94 -8.08
CA SER A 178 -8.66 -3.35 -7.83
C SER A 178 -8.65 -4.23 -9.08
N LYS A 179 -7.92 -3.86 -10.15
CA LYS A 179 -7.73 -4.76 -11.31
C LYS A 179 -7.04 -6.06 -10.89
N ILE A 180 -6.07 -5.93 -10.00
CA ILE A 180 -5.33 -7.04 -9.43
C ILE A 180 -6.04 -7.36 -8.12
N THR A 181 -6.76 -8.48 -8.08
CA THR A 181 -7.41 -9.00 -6.89
C THR A 181 -6.81 -10.34 -6.48
N LEU A 182 -7.05 -10.73 -5.23
CA LEU A 182 -6.89 -12.13 -4.85
C LEU A 182 -8.03 -12.91 -5.46
N ASN A 183 -7.74 -13.96 -6.23
CA ASN A 183 -8.75 -14.97 -6.51
C ASN A 183 -9.22 -15.54 -5.17
N HIS A 184 -10.54 -15.55 -4.96
CA HIS A 184 -11.19 -16.17 -3.79
C HIS A 184 -10.93 -17.69 -3.67
N LEU A 185 -10.17 -18.27 -4.62
CA LEU A 185 -9.89 -19.70 -4.79
C LEU A 185 -8.41 -19.97 -5.12
N GLY A 186 -7.48 -19.07 -4.80
CA GLY A 186 -6.06 -19.42 -4.82
C GLY A 186 -5.78 -20.44 -3.72
N PRO A 187 -5.13 -21.59 -3.99
CA PRO A 187 -4.89 -22.61 -2.98
C PRO A 187 -4.19 -21.94 -1.81
N ASP A 188 -4.64 -22.25 -0.59
CA ASP A 188 -4.02 -21.77 0.65
C ASP A 188 -2.50 -21.81 0.52
N TYR A 189 -1.87 -20.66 0.26
CA TYR A 189 -0.43 -20.61 -0.07
C TYR A 189 0.46 -20.97 1.13
N ARG A 190 -0.15 -21.21 2.30
CA ARG A 190 0.49 -21.75 3.51
C ARG A 190 0.29 -23.25 3.68
N VAL A 191 -0.56 -23.87 2.87
CA VAL A 191 -0.78 -25.31 2.87
C VAL A 191 0.08 -25.90 1.76
N ILE A 192 1.36 -26.14 2.07
CA ILE A 192 2.00 -27.31 1.48
C ILE A 192 1.08 -28.47 1.90
N LYS A 193 0.32 -29.07 0.96
CA LYS A 193 -0.47 -30.27 1.22
C LYS A 193 0.49 -31.38 1.63
N SER A 194 0.80 -31.39 2.91
CA SER A 194 1.49 -32.48 3.58
C SER A 194 0.47 -33.61 3.66
N PRO A 195 0.87 -34.88 3.60
CA PRO A 195 -0.03 -35.99 3.87
C PRO A 195 -0.73 -35.73 5.22
N GLU A 196 -2.06 -35.62 5.21
CA GLU A 196 -2.89 -35.49 6.41
C GLU A 196 -2.91 -36.84 7.11
N THR A 197 -1.83 -37.12 7.83
CA THR A 197 -1.76 -38.24 8.76
C THR A 197 -2.20 -37.75 10.13
N LYS A 198 -2.91 -38.60 10.86
CA LYS A 198 -3.37 -38.31 12.22
C LYS A 198 -2.21 -37.85 13.12
N ASP A 199 -1.05 -38.48 13.00
CA ASP A 199 0.15 -38.13 13.77
C ASP A 199 0.63 -36.69 13.50
N LEU A 200 0.54 -36.23 12.25
CA LEU A 200 0.90 -34.86 11.87
C LEU A 200 -0.11 -33.84 12.39
N GLU A 201 -1.41 -34.17 12.35
CA GLU A 201 -2.47 -33.32 12.93
C GLU A 201 -2.31 -33.19 14.45
N ASP A 202 -2.06 -34.30 15.15
CA ASP A 202 -1.83 -34.31 16.59
C ASP A 202 -0.60 -33.47 16.96
N LEU A 203 0.49 -33.58 16.19
CA LEU A 203 1.69 -32.78 16.39
C LEU A 203 1.42 -31.27 16.17
N ARG A 204 0.69 -30.91 15.11
CA ARG A 204 0.29 -29.52 14.84
C ARG A 204 -0.58 -28.96 15.95
N LYS A 205 -1.57 -29.74 16.42
CA LYS A 205 -2.43 -29.37 17.55
C LYS A 205 -1.62 -29.14 18.82
N ASN A 206 -0.60 -29.97 19.09
CA ASN A 206 0.28 -29.80 20.23
C ASN A 206 1.11 -28.51 20.15
N PHE A 207 1.69 -28.20 18.98
CA PHE A 207 2.39 -26.92 18.81
C PHE A 207 1.46 -25.71 18.96
N LEU A 208 0.26 -25.78 18.40
CA LEU A 208 -0.75 -24.74 18.56
C LEU A 208 -1.15 -24.56 20.03
N ARG A 209 -1.32 -25.64 20.78
CA ARG A 209 -1.60 -25.60 22.24
C ARG A 209 -0.48 -24.88 23.00
N ILE A 210 0.78 -25.17 22.69
CA ILE A 210 1.93 -24.50 23.33
C ILE A 210 1.89 -22.99 23.07
N LEU A 211 1.62 -22.58 21.83
CA LEU A 211 1.49 -21.16 21.47
C LEU A 211 0.28 -20.50 22.13
N ALA A 212 -0.84 -21.22 22.23
CA ALA A 212 -2.08 -20.73 22.83
C ALA A 212 -1.95 -20.43 24.32
N LYS A 213 -1.12 -21.21 25.05
CA LYS A 213 -1.03 -21.19 26.52
C LYS A 213 -0.92 -19.78 27.11
N ASN A 214 -0.08 -18.94 26.52
CA ASN A 214 0.20 -17.59 27.01
C ASN A 214 -0.48 -16.48 26.17
N TYR A 215 -1.45 -16.85 25.34
CA TYR A 215 -2.15 -15.95 24.43
C TYR A 215 -3.50 -15.48 25.02
N PRO A 216 -3.88 -14.19 24.90
CA PRO A 216 -5.13 -13.69 25.47
C PRO A 216 -6.38 -14.24 24.79
N ARG A 217 -7.29 -14.84 25.56
CA ARG A 217 -8.55 -15.43 25.05
C ARG A 217 -9.47 -14.38 24.43
N ASP A 218 -9.57 -13.22 25.04
CA ASP A 218 -10.38 -12.09 24.57
C ASP A 218 -9.92 -11.59 23.20
N ALA A 219 -8.61 -11.62 22.91
CA ALA A 219 -8.07 -11.26 21.61
C ALA A 219 -8.55 -12.21 20.50
N VAL A 220 -8.65 -13.52 20.79
CA VAL A 220 -9.16 -14.53 19.84
C VAL A 220 -10.61 -14.22 19.48
N LEU A 221 -11.45 -13.97 20.48
CA LEU A 221 -12.87 -13.66 20.31
C LEU A 221 -13.11 -12.31 19.61
N LYS A 222 -12.28 -11.31 19.89
CA LYS A 222 -12.40 -9.97 19.31
C LYS A 222 -12.00 -9.92 17.84
N TYR A 223 -11.05 -10.76 17.40
CA TYR A 223 -10.51 -10.73 16.04
C TYR A 223 -10.49 -12.13 15.38
N PRO A 224 -11.62 -12.82 15.23
CA PRO A 224 -11.67 -14.23 14.84
C PRO A 224 -11.08 -14.52 13.45
N ASN A 225 -11.04 -13.50 12.58
CA ASN A 225 -10.54 -13.65 11.21
C ASN A 225 -9.01 -13.67 11.08
N LYS A 226 -8.25 -13.44 12.16
CA LYS A 226 -6.78 -13.54 12.13
C LYS A 226 -6.37 -15.00 12.02
N LEU A 227 -5.33 -15.29 11.22
CA LEU A 227 -4.94 -16.66 10.89
C LEU A 227 -4.71 -17.55 12.13
N PHE A 228 -3.96 -17.05 13.12
CA PHE A 228 -3.72 -17.81 14.36
C PHE A 228 -5.04 -18.08 15.12
N HIS A 229 -5.94 -17.10 15.18
CA HIS A 229 -7.24 -17.25 15.85
C HIS A 229 -8.13 -18.27 15.15
N LYS A 230 -8.13 -18.30 13.81
CA LYS A 230 -8.82 -19.34 13.04
C LYS A 230 -8.35 -20.73 13.45
N PHE A 231 -7.04 -20.96 13.53
CA PHE A 231 -6.50 -22.25 13.98
C PHE A 231 -6.88 -22.58 15.42
N ILE A 232 -6.87 -21.61 16.34
CA ILE A 232 -7.31 -21.85 17.73
C ILE A 232 -8.77 -22.30 17.78
N LEU A 233 -9.65 -21.67 17.00
CA LEU A 233 -11.08 -21.99 16.97
C LEU A 233 -11.34 -23.33 16.27
N GLU A 234 -10.68 -23.59 15.14
CA GLU A 234 -10.82 -24.82 14.35
C GLU A 234 -10.36 -26.07 15.11
N TYR A 235 -9.27 -25.95 15.89
CA TYR A 235 -8.73 -27.06 16.68
C TYR A 235 -9.32 -27.15 18.11
N ASP A 236 -10.30 -26.30 18.44
CA ASP A 236 -10.95 -26.20 19.75
C ASP A 236 -9.96 -25.97 20.90
N LEU A 237 -9.07 -24.99 20.75
CA LEU A 237 -8.01 -24.65 21.70
C LEU A 237 -8.29 -23.36 22.49
N LEU A 238 -9.51 -22.82 22.43
CA LEU A 238 -9.83 -21.56 23.11
C LEU A 238 -9.71 -21.67 24.65
N SER A 239 -9.98 -22.85 25.20
CA SER A 239 -9.80 -23.17 26.62
C SER A 239 -8.33 -23.11 27.06
N GLU A 240 -7.39 -23.32 26.15
CA GLU A 240 -5.95 -23.32 26.40
C GLU A 240 -5.36 -21.89 26.46
N CYS A 241 -6.11 -20.89 25.97
CA CYS A 241 -5.69 -19.48 26.01
C CYS A 241 -5.80 -18.91 27.43
N ASN A 242 -4.66 -18.83 28.12
CA ASN A 242 -4.54 -18.32 29.48
C ASN A 242 -3.67 -17.06 29.59
N GLY A 243 -3.35 -16.43 28.45
CA GLY A 243 -2.63 -15.16 28.43
C GLY A 243 -3.46 -14.00 28.95
N THR A 244 -2.77 -12.97 29.43
CA THR A 244 -3.38 -11.71 29.85
C THR A 244 -2.81 -10.57 29.02
N TYR A 245 -3.64 -9.55 28.83
CA TYR A 245 -3.18 -8.27 28.30
C TYR A 245 -2.16 -7.63 29.25
N ASP A 246 -1.09 -7.07 28.70
CA ASP A 246 -0.06 -6.34 29.44
C ASP A 246 0.16 -4.98 28.78
N LYS A 247 -0.17 -3.91 29.50
CA LYS A 247 -0.04 -2.54 29.01
C LYS A 247 1.41 -2.14 28.76
N ASN A 248 2.38 -2.74 29.46
CA ASN A 248 3.80 -2.43 29.28
C ASN A 248 4.37 -2.99 27.97
N LEU A 249 3.62 -3.87 27.31
CA LEU A 249 3.96 -4.49 26.04
C LEU A 249 3.26 -3.82 24.84
N VAL A 250 2.63 -2.66 25.08
CA VAL A 250 1.92 -1.90 24.05
C VAL A 250 2.72 -0.67 23.63
N ASP A 251 2.83 -0.47 22.32
CA ASP A 251 3.35 0.73 21.68
C ASP A 251 2.26 1.34 20.80
N ASP A 252 1.81 2.53 21.20
CA ASP A 252 0.84 3.37 20.50
C ASP A 252 1.42 4.75 20.13
N SER A 253 2.74 4.88 20.15
CA SER A 253 3.44 6.16 19.89
C SER A 253 3.31 6.64 18.44
N HIS A 254 3.04 5.74 17.49
CA HIS A 254 2.92 6.06 16.08
C HIS A 254 1.46 6.35 15.67
N PRO A 255 1.18 7.43 14.92
CA PRO A 255 -0.19 7.90 14.64
C PRO A 255 -1.07 6.90 13.86
N TYR A 256 -0.46 5.93 13.18
CA TYR A 256 -1.15 4.93 12.36
C TYR A 256 -0.89 3.49 12.76
N ILE A 257 0.03 3.24 13.69
CA ILE A 257 0.50 1.88 13.99
C ILE A 257 0.36 1.66 15.49
N TYR A 258 -0.43 0.63 15.83
CA TYR A 258 -0.62 0.15 17.19
C TYR A 258 -0.05 -1.26 17.30
N VAL A 259 0.90 -1.46 18.21
CA VAL A 259 1.55 -2.75 18.43
C VAL A 259 1.23 -3.22 19.85
N ASP A 260 0.65 -4.42 19.96
CA ASP A 260 0.39 -5.07 21.26
C ASP A 260 1.12 -6.41 21.31
N LEU A 261 2.25 -6.44 22.02
CA LEU A 261 3.09 -7.62 22.15
C LEU A 261 2.57 -8.63 23.18
N SER A 262 1.53 -8.30 23.95
CA SER A 262 0.80 -9.31 24.74
C SER A 262 0.09 -10.33 23.83
N ARG A 263 -0.16 -9.95 22.57
CA ARG A 263 -0.72 -10.79 21.50
C ARG A 263 0.35 -11.33 20.56
N CYS A 264 1.62 -11.35 20.96
CA CYS A 264 2.70 -11.92 20.16
C CYS A 264 2.86 -13.41 20.45
N ILE A 265 2.87 -14.24 19.40
CA ILE A 265 3.19 -15.69 19.50
C ILE A 265 4.70 -15.98 19.37
N GLY A 266 5.55 -14.95 19.28
CA GLY A 266 7.01 -15.12 19.22
C GLY A 266 7.55 -15.71 17.92
N CYS A 267 6.79 -15.67 16.81
CA CYS A 267 7.21 -16.30 15.55
C CYS A 267 8.38 -15.58 14.82
N GLY A 268 8.76 -14.38 15.25
CA GLY A 268 9.87 -13.60 14.67
C GLY A 268 9.64 -13.11 13.24
N THR A 269 8.45 -13.31 12.65
CA THR A 269 8.18 -12.92 11.25
C THR A 269 8.32 -11.42 11.05
N CYS A 270 7.90 -10.58 12.00
CA CYS A 270 8.05 -9.13 11.91
C CYS A 270 9.54 -8.71 11.86
N VAL A 271 10.40 -9.33 12.69
CA VAL A 271 11.85 -9.10 12.72
C VAL A 271 12.47 -9.48 11.38
N ARG A 272 12.16 -10.68 10.89
CA ARG A 272 12.67 -11.17 9.60
C ARG A 272 12.21 -10.33 8.42
N VAL A 273 10.94 -9.95 8.35
CA VAL A 273 10.43 -9.08 7.28
C VAL A 273 11.11 -7.71 7.32
N CYS A 274 11.28 -7.13 8.52
CA CYS A 274 11.93 -5.84 8.68
C CYS A 274 13.41 -5.86 8.21
N ALA A 275 14.12 -6.96 8.47
CA ALA A 275 15.52 -7.11 8.07
C ALA A 275 15.70 -7.57 6.62
N GLU A 276 14.99 -8.62 6.20
CA GLU A 276 15.19 -9.32 4.91
C GLU A 276 14.45 -8.65 3.74
N LEU A 277 13.28 -8.04 3.98
CA LEU A 277 12.47 -7.44 2.91
C LEU A 277 12.60 -5.91 2.85
N GLU A 278 12.50 -5.24 4.00
CA GLU A 278 12.52 -3.76 4.04
C GLU A 278 13.92 -3.17 4.29
N GLY A 279 14.86 -3.98 4.78
CA GLY A 279 16.24 -3.55 5.09
C GLY A 279 16.33 -2.46 6.16
N GLN A 280 15.33 -2.34 7.04
CA GLN A 280 15.25 -1.24 8.02
C GLN A 280 15.86 -1.62 9.37
N PHE A 281 15.94 -2.91 9.69
CA PHE A 281 16.53 -3.43 10.95
C PHE A 281 15.98 -2.79 12.23
N VAL A 282 14.74 -2.29 12.18
CA VAL A 282 14.05 -1.67 13.32
C VAL A 282 13.83 -2.70 14.43
N TRP A 283 13.43 -3.92 14.07
CA TRP A 283 13.06 -4.93 15.06
C TRP A 283 14.17 -5.95 15.31
N SER A 284 14.28 -6.40 16.56
CA SER A 284 15.16 -7.50 16.99
C SER A 284 14.47 -8.38 18.04
N MET A 285 14.81 -9.67 18.11
CA MET A 285 14.28 -10.56 19.15
C MET A 285 15.07 -10.36 20.45
N LYS A 286 14.39 -9.93 21.52
CA LYS A 286 15.00 -9.74 22.85
C LYS A 286 14.20 -10.50 23.91
N TYR A 287 14.87 -10.86 25.01
CA TYR A 287 14.22 -11.46 26.16
C TYR A 287 13.64 -10.38 27.05
N VAL A 288 12.33 -10.36 27.23
CA VAL A 288 11.57 -9.37 28.02
C VAL A 288 10.58 -10.12 28.89
N ASN A 289 10.64 -9.90 30.21
CA ASN A 289 9.69 -10.45 31.20
C ASN A 289 9.41 -11.96 31.03
N GLY A 290 10.46 -12.76 30.82
CA GLY A 290 10.31 -14.21 30.70
C GLY A 290 10.02 -14.74 29.29
N LYS A 291 9.84 -13.85 28.29
CA LYS A 291 9.44 -14.20 26.92
C LYS A 291 10.42 -13.62 25.90
N ILE A 292 10.61 -14.31 24.78
CA ILE A 292 11.33 -13.75 23.63
C ILE A 292 10.32 -13.00 22.78
N LEU A 293 10.46 -11.67 22.72
CA LEU A 293 9.56 -10.77 22.02
C LEU A 293 10.32 -9.89 21.03
N PRO A 294 9.69 -9.51 19.91
CA PRO A 294 10.26 -8.52 19.02
C PRO A 294 10.27 -7.17 19.75
N GLN A 295 11.40 -6.47 19.68
CA GLN A 295 11.59 -5.14 20.24
C GLN A 295 12.18 -4.23 19.17
N PRO A 296 11.80 -2.94 19.14
CA PRO A 296 12.52 -1.95 18.36
C PRO A 296 13.98 -1.75 18.87
#